data_AF-A0A351WZE9-F1
#
_entry.id   AF-A0A351WZE9-F1
#
_cell.length_a   1.000
_cell.length_b   1.000
_cell.length_c   1.000
_cell.angle_alpha   90.00
_cell.angle_beta   90.00
_cell.angle_gamma   90.00
#
_symmetry.space_group_name_H-M   'P 1'
#
loop_
_entity.id
_entity.type
_entity.pdbx_description
1 polymer ?
#
loop_
_entity_poly.entity_id
_entity_poly.type
_entity_poly.pdbx_seq_one_letter_code
_entity_poly.pdbx_strand_id
1 'polypeptide(L)'
;MRMLVPLCRTFLLLITLAIMGCGSGGDSDSAPSQTKIVLSNGASISIVDSGNGTNVVQGENLQGVAGFDIRMSYDPAVMNPPTVAQGELVSGFMFAANTTTPGLIKAAIISTRAVSGTGPILMLAFLPGESTGSVALDRVIMIDASGHQLH
;
A
#
# COMPACT_ATOMS: atom_id res chain seq x y z
N MET A 1 4.18 18.94 48.21
CA MET A 1 3.65 18.32 46.97
C MET A 1 4.12 19.19 45.81
N ARG A 2 5.05 18.67 45.00
CA ARG A 2 5.79 19.40 43.95
C ARG A 2 5.16 19.08 42.59
N MET A 3 4.83 20.10 41.80
CA MET A 3 4.61 20.09 40.35
C MET A 3 5.25 21.39 39.87
N LEU A 4 6.52 21.42 39.44
CA LEU A 4 7.17 20.94 38.21
C LEU A 4 6.62 21.56 36.91
N VAL A 5 7.32 22.64 36.52
CA VAL A 5 7.44 23.43 35.26
C VAL A 5 7.99 22.49 34.14
N PRO A 6 7.80 22.68 32.80
CA PRO A 6 8.03 23.94 32.08
C PRO A 6 7.14 24.28 30.87
N LEU A 7 6.55 25.48 30.91
CA LEU A 7 6.09 26.19 29.72
C LEU A 7 7.30 26.91 29.09
N CYS A 8 7.77 26.34 27.99
CA CYS A 8 8.43 26.96 26.85
C CYS A 8 9.14 28.31 27.12
N ARG A 9 10.42 28.25 27.50
CA ARG A 9 11.31 29.42 27.63
C ARG A 9 11.62 29.98 26.25
N THR A 10 11.12 31.19 26.01
CA THR A 10 11.70 32.19 25.12
C THR A 10 13.20 32.34 25.42
N PHE A 11 14.08 31.95 24.50
CA PHE A 11 15.45 32.43 24.47
C PHE A 11 15.78 32.92 23.06
N LEU A 12 16.27 34.15 23.06
CA LEU A 12 16.46 35.09 21.97
C LEU A 12 17.88 34.95 21.44
N LEU A 13 18.04 35.24 20.13
CA LEU A 13 19.26 35.68 19.44
C LEU A 13 20.43 34.68 19.29
N LEU A 14 20.66 34.25 18.05
CA LEU A 14 21.86 34.51 17.22
C LEU A 14 21.88 33.53 16.04
N ILE A 15 22.71 33.84 15.02
CA ILE A 15 23.08 33.02 13.85
C ILE A 15 22.16 33.27 12.63
N THR A 16 22.61 33.61 11.42
CA THR A 16 23.79 34.27 10.83
C THR A 16 23.41 34.48 9.36
N LEU A 17 23.86 35.60 8.80
CA LEU A 17 24.43 35.79 7.46
C LEU A 17 23.77 35.12 6.24
N ALA A 18 23.44 35.98 5.28
CA ALA A 18 22.85 35.67 3.98
C ALA A 18 23.62 34.64 3.14
N ILE A 19 22.87 33.72 2.54
CA ILE A 19 23.21 33.09 1.27
C ILE A 19 22.02 33.31 0.33
N MET A 20 22.23 34.17 -0.67
CA MET A 20 21.43 34.18 -1.89
C MET A 20 21.58 32.80 -2.55
N GLY A 21 20.55 31.97 -2.40
CA GLY A 21 20.34 30.78 -3.20
C GLY A 21 18.90 30.81 -3.69
N CYS A 22 18.70 31.10 -4.97
CA CYS A 22 17.44 30.84 -5.64
C CYS A 22 17.28 29.32 -5.69
N GLY A 23 16.53 28.77 -4.74
CA GLY A 23 16.18 27.36 -4.69
C GLY A 23 14.67 27.28 -4.67
N SER A 24 14.08 27.04 -5.84
CA SER A 24 12.67 26.74 -6.02
C SER A 24 12.29 25.62 -5.06
N GLY A 25 11.47 25.93 -4.04
CA GLY A 25 10.91 24.95 -3.13
C GLY A 25 9.97 24.05 -3.92
N GLY A 26 10.47 22.88 -4.31
CA GLY A 26 9.65 21.82 -4.86
C GLY A 26 8.73 21.30 -3.77
N ASP A 27 7.45 21.23 -4.09
CA ASP A 27 6.43 20.58 -3.29
C ASP A 27 6.90 19.18 -2.93
N SER A 28 7.21 18.95 -1.65
CA SER A 28 7.27 17.60 -1.11
C SER A 28 5.83 17.11 -0.98
N ASP A 29 5.24 16.77 -2.13
CA ASP A 29 4.15 15.80 -2.18
C ASP A 29 4.65 14.61 -1.36
N SER A 30 4.05 14.43 -0.19
CA SER A 30 4.24 13.25 0.61
C SER A 30 3.68 12.10 -0.20
N ALA A 31 4.55 11.48 -1.02
CA ALA A 31 4.18 10.29 -1.76
C ALA A 31 3.59 9.31 -0.73
N PRO A 32 2.41 8.73 -0.98
CA PRO A 32 1.82 7.80 -0.03
C PRO A 32 2.84 6.70 0.28
N SER A 33 2.82 6.20 1.52
CA SER A 33 3.69 5.11 2.00
C SER A 33 3.45 3.84 1.16
N GLN A 34 4.08 3.76 -0.01
CA GLN A 34 3.92 2.66 -0.95
C GLN A 34 4.81 1.50 -0.53
N THR A 35 4.20 0.36 -0.20
CA THR A 35 4.95 -0.90 -0.07
C THR A 35 4.98 -1.57 -1.43
N LYS A 36 6.18 -1.84 -1.96
CA LYS A 36 6.40 -2.49 -3.25
C LYS A 36 7.25 -3.75 -3.08
N ILE A 37 6.79 -4.86 -3.65
CA ILE A 37 7.54 -6.12 -3.77
C ILE A 37 7.89 -6.30 -5.24
N VAL A 38 9.19 -6.49 -5.53
CA VAL A 38 9.71 -6.72 -6.88
C VAL A 38 10.21 -8.16 -6.99
N LEU A 39 9.86 -8.81 -8.08
CA LEU A 39 10.29 -10.17 -8.42
C LEU A 39 11.51 -10.14 -9.34
N SER A 40 12.21 -11.27 -9.43
CA SER A 40 13.46 -11.40 -10.18
C SER A 40 13.31 -11.13 -11.68
N ASN A 41 12.12 -11.34 -12.23
CA ASN A 41 11.77 -11.06 -13.63
C ASN A 41 11.38 -9.60 -13.91
N GLY A 42 11.45 -8.72 -12.90
CA GLY A 42 11.07 -7.30 -13.02
C GLY A 42 9.56 -7.04 -12.94
N ALA A 43 8.74 -8.06 -12.70
CA ALA A 43 7.35 -7.86 -12.29
C ALA A 43 7.32 -7.30 -10.86
N SER A 44 6.30 -6.51 -10.52
CA SER A 44 6.17 -6.03 -9.15
C SER A 44 4.72 -5.81 -8.74
N ILE A 45 4.47 -5.97 -7.44
CA ILE A 45 3.20 -5.64 -6.80
C ILE A 45 3.44 -4.50 -5.83
N SER A 46 2.60 -3.47 -5.88
CA SER A 46 2.63 -2.36 -4.93
C SER A 46 1.24 -2.05 -4.38
N ILE A 47 1.19 -1.31 -3.28
CA ILE A 47 -0.02 -0.68 -2.78
C ILE A 47 0.09 0.81 -3.05
N VAL A 48 -0.92 1.37 -3.72
CA VAL A 48 -1.03 2.79 -4.06
C VAL A 48 -2.25 3.36 -3.35
N ASP A 49 -2.07 4.41 -2.56
CA ASP A 49 -3.20 5.16 -1.99
C ASP A 49 -3.86 5.97 -3.11
N SER A 50 -5.15 5.71 -3.34
CA SER A 50 -5.97 6.39 -4.34
C SER A 50 -6.79 7.53 -3.74
N GLY A 51 -6.64 7.78 -2.43
CA GLY A 51 -7.39 8.78 -1.67
C GLY A 51 -8.73 8.28 -1.16
N ASN A 52 -9.35 9.08 -0.28
CA ASN A 52 -10.68 8.82 0.30
C ASN A 52 -10.81 7.42 0.96
N GLY A 53 -9.76 6.94 1.64
CA GLY A 53 -9.76 5.62 2.26
C GLY A 53 -9.65 4.44 1.28
N THR A 54 -9.32 4.69 0.01
CA THR A 54 -9.16 3.64 -0.99
C THR A 54 -7.69 3.38 -1.29
N ASN A 55 -7.26 2.12 -1.13
CA ASN A 55 -5.94 1.66 -1.54
C ASN A 55 -6.09 0.67 -2.71
N VAL A 56 -5.20 0.77 -3.69
CA VAL A 56 -5.18 -0.10 -4.88
C VAL A 56 -3.93 -0.97 -4.81
N VAL A 57 -4.12 -2.28 -4.87
CA VAL A 57 -3.02 -3.21 -5.10
C VAL A 57 -2.75 -3.26 -6.59
N GLN A 58 -1.61 -2.73 -7.01
CA GLN A 58 -1.22 -2.55 -8.39
C GLN A 58 -0.22 -3.64 -8.80
N GLY A 59 -0.47 -4.27 -9.95
CA GLY A 59 0.53 -5.10 -10.64
C GLY A 59 1.22 -4.31 -11.73
N GLU A 60 2.54 -4.50 -11.86
CA GLU A 60 3.36 -3.92 -12.93
C GLU A 60 4.17 -5.01 -13.62
N ASN A 61 4.17 -4.97 -14.96
CA ASN A 61 4.96 -5.87 -15.81
C ASN A 61 4.75 -7.35 -15.47
N LEU A 62 3.51 -7.74 -15.18
CA LEU A 62 3.16 -9.14 -14.91
C LEU A 62 3.33 -9.96 -16.18
N GLN A 63 3.79 -11.21 -16.03
CA GLN A 63 4.02 -12.11 -17.14
C GLN A 63 3.49 -13.50 -16.82
N GLY A 64 2.38 -13.89 -17.48
CA GLY A 64 1.86 -15.25 -17.39
C GLY A 64 1.31 -15.63 -16.02
N VAL A 65 0.80 -14.67 -15.25
CA VAL A 65 0.29 -14.91 -13.89
C VAL A 65 -1.13 -15.44 -13.94
N ALA A 66 -1.37 -16.63 -13.41
CA ALA A 66 -2.69 -17.25 -13.31
C ALA A 66 -3.27 -17.23 -11.88
N GLY A 67 -2.46 -16.91 -10.87
CA GLY A 67 -2.94 -16.78 -9.50
C GLY A 67 -2.10 -15.87 -8.61
N PHE A 68 -2.74 -15.42 -7.52
CA PHE A 68 -2.16 -14.56 -6.50
C PHE A 68 -2.58 -15.07 -5.11
N ASP A 69 -1.63 -15.18 -4.17
CA ASP A 69 -1.87 -15.26 -2.72
C ASP A 69 -1.20 -14.05 -2.08
N ILE A 70 -2.02 -13.13 -1.57
CA ILE A 70 -1.60 -11.81 -1.09
C ILE A 70 -1.95 -11.70 0.39
N ARG A 71 -0.97 -11.28 1.19
CA ARG A 71 -1.15 -10.90 2.60
C ARG A 71 -0.75 -9.46 2.79
N MET A 72 -1.64 -8.71 3.43
CA MET A 72 -1.46 -7.31 3.74
C MET A 72 -1.84 -7.06 5.21
N SER A 73 -1.20 -6.07 5.79
CA SER A 73 -1.45 -5.64 7.16
C SER A 73 -1.89 -4.18 7.21
N TYR A 74 -2.67 -3.84 8.22
CA TYR A 74 -3.10 -2.48 8.55
C TYR A 74 -3.16 -2.33 10.07
N ASP A 75 -3.25 -1.09 10.59
CA ASP A 75 -3.40 -0.85 12.02
C ASP A 75 -4.88 -0.91 12.44
N PRO A 76 -5.33 -1.96 13.16
CA PRO A 76 -6.72 -2.07 13.58
C PRO A 76 -7.11 -1.13 14.73
N ALA A 77 -6.15 -0.42 15.34
CA ALA A 77 -6.44 0.57 16.37
C ALA A 77 -7.02 1.88 15.79
N VAL A 78 -6.75 2.15 14.50
CA VAL A 78 -7.16 3.39 13.82
C VAL A 78 -7.92 3.16 12.52
N MET A 79 -8.01 1.91 12.05
CA MET A 79 -8.76 1.54 10.84
C MET A 79 -9.67 0.34 11.09
N ASN A 80 -10.89 0.42 10.59
CA ASN A 80 -11.78 -0.75 10.49
C ASN A 80 -11.36 -1.70 9.35
N PRO A 81 -11.77 -2.98 9.38
CA PRO A 81 -11.54 -3.91 8.27
C PRO A 81 -12.09 -3.36 6.94
N PRO A 82 -11.33 -3.43 5.84
CA PRO A 82 -11.79 -2.89 4.56
C PRO A 82 -12.77 -3.85 3.87
N THR A 83 -13.51 -3.29 2.91
CA THR A 83 -14.08 -4.10 1.82
C THR A 83 -13.00 -4.34 0.77
N VAL A 84 -12.89 -5.59 0.28
CA VAL A 84 -11.91 -5.97 -0.75
C VAL A 84 -12.65 -6.40 -2.01
N ALA A 85 -12.26 -5.83 -3.15
CA ALA A 85 -12.79 -6.17 -4.46
C ALA A 85 -11.66 -6.52 -5.44
N GLN A 86 -12.00 -7.26 -6.50
CA GLN A 86 -11.08 -7.49 -7.62
C GLN A 86 -10.83 -6.19 -8.37
N GLY A 87 -9.59 -6.03 -8.84
CA GLY A 87 -9.23 -5.01 -9.81
C GLY A 87 -9.42 -5.51 -11.25
N GLU A 88 -9.43 -4.57 -12.18
CA GLU A 88 -9.71 -4.80 -13.60
C GLU A 88 -8.74 -5.78 -14.27
N LEU A 89 -7.46 -5.82 -13.85
CA LEU A 89 -6.46 -6.71 -14.46
C LEU A 89 -6.83 -8.20 -14.29
N VAL A 90 -7.52 -8.52 -13.20
CA VAL A 90 -7.92 -9.89 -12.83
C VAL A 90 -9.43 -10.09 -12.91
N SER A 91 -10.13 -9.26 -13.67
CA SER A 91 -11.57 -9.38 -13.86
C SER A 91 -11.96 -10.76 -14.40
N GLY A 92 -12.96 -11.39 -13.76
CA GLY A 92 -13.42 -12.73 -14.10
C GLY A 92 -12.60 -13.88 -13.51
N PHE A 93 -11.54 -13.61 -12.76
CA PHE A 93 -10.84 -14.64 -11.98
C PHE A 93 -11.71 -15.06 -10.79
N MET A 94 -11.52 -16.26 -10.27
CA MET A 94 -12.08 -16.62 -8.97
C MET A 94 -11.36 -15.81 -7.89
N PHE A 95 -12.13 -15.25 -6.95
CA PHE A 95 -11.60 -14.39 -5.89
C PHE A 95 -12.24 -14.71 -4.55
N ALA A 96 -11.40 -14.72 -3.53
CA ALA A 96 -11.80 -14.76 -2.13
C ALA A 96 -10.91 -13.84 -1.31
N ALA A 97 -11.53 -13.06 -0.41
CA ALA A 97 -10.83 -12.28 0.59
C ALA A 97 -11.31 -12.63 1.99
N ASN A 98 -10.39 -12.59 2.94
CA ASN A 98 -10.68 -12.70 4.37
C ASN A 98 -10.12 -11.47 5.08
N THR A 99 -11.04 -10.72 5.69
CA THR A 99 -10.77 -9.52 6.50
C THR A 99 -11.28 -9.68 7.94
N THR A 100 -11.61 -10.91 8.37
CA THR A 100 -12.22 -11.16 9.69
C THR A 100 -11.22 -11.14 10.83
N THR A 101 -9.92 -11.15 10.51
CA THR A 101 -8.84 -11.01 11.51
C THR A 101 -8.41 -9.55 11.56
N PRO A 102 -8.59 -8.84 12.68
CA PRO A 102 -8.17 -7.44 12.79
C PRO A 102 -6.68 -7.27 12.45
N GLY A 103 -6.37 -6.26 11.65
CA GLY A 103 -5.02 -5.94 11.19
C GLY A 103 -4.45 -6.86 10.10
N LEU A 104 -5.20 -7.85 9.63
CA LEU A 104 -4.77 -8.79 8.59
C LEU A 104 -5.80 -8.90 7.46
N ILE A 105 -5.32 -8.76 6.23
CA ILE A 105 -6.08 -9.00 5.00
C ILE A 105 -5.41 -10.13 4.25
N LYS A 106 -6.19 -11.16 3.90
CA LYS A 106 -5.75 -12.24 3.02
C LYS A 106 -6.60 -12.24 1.77
N ALA A 107 -5.99 -12.28 0.60
CA ALA A 107 -6.69 -12.38 -0.67
C ALA A 107 -6.08 -13.50 -1.52
N ALA A 108 -6.95 -14.32 -2.10
CA ALA A 108 -6.59 -15.34 -3.07
C ALA A 108 -7.35 -15.05 -4.37
N ILE A 109 -6.62 -15.04 -5.48
CA ILE A 109 -7.15 -14.84 -6.83
C ILE A 109 -6.62 -15.96 -7.70
N ILE A 110 -7.46 -16.65 -8.48
CA ILE A 110 -7.02 -17.74 -9.35
C ILE A 110 -7.85 -17.84 -10.62
N SER A 111 -7.23 -18.23 -11.72
CA SER A 111 -7.86 -18.52 -13.00
C SER A 111 -7.09 -19.60 -13.74
N THR A 112 -7.75 -20.24 -14.71
CA THR A 112 -7.09 -21.11 -15.68
C THR A 112 -6.48 -20.32 -16.84
N ARG A 113 -6.80 -19.03 -16.96
CA ARG A 113 -6.25 -18.10 -17.95
C ARG A 113 -5.27 -17.16 -17.27
N ALA A 114 -4.01 -17.21 -17.69
CA ALA A 114 -2.99 -16.29 -17.23
C ALA A 114 -3.20 -14.85 -17.76
N VAL A 115 -2.79 -13.87 -16.96
CA VAL A 115 -2.72 -12.46 -17.33
C VAL A 115 -1.28 -11.98 -17.41
N SER A 116 -1.04 -11.05 -18.33
CA SER A 116 0.19 -10.26 -18.42
C SER A 116 -0.16 -8.78 -18.54
N GLY A 117 0.76 -7.91 -18.12
CA GLY A 117 0.61 -6.47 -18.22
C GLY A 117 0.64 -5.76 -16.87
N THR A 118 0.10 -4.55 -16.86
CA THR A 118 0.10 -3.64 -15.71
C THR A 118 -1.34 -3.20 -15.44
N GLY A 119 -1.77 -3.24 -14.19
CA GLY A 119 -3.12 -2.83 -13.82
C GLY A 119 -3.49 -3.15 -12.36
N PRO A 120 -4.66 -2.66 -11.91
CA PRO A 120 -5.19 -2.97 -10.58
C PRO A 120 -5.51 -4.46 -10.44
N ILE A 121 -5.04 -5.07 -9.35
CA ILE A 121 -5.30 -6.46 -8.97
C ILE A 121 -6.37 -6.53 -7.88
N LEU A 122 -6.30 -5.64 -6.88
CA LEU A 122 -7.29 -5.53 -5.81
C LEU A 122 -7.58 -4.05 -5.53
N MET A 123 -8.79 -3.80 -5.05
CA MET A 123 -9.19 -2.53 -4.45
C MET A 123 -9.57 -2.77 -3.00
N LEU A 124 -9.01 -1.95 -2.10
CA LEU A 124 -9.27 -1.97 -0.66
C LEU A 124 -10.00 -0.66 -0.32
N ALA A 125 -11.24 -0.75 0.15
CA ALA A 125 -12.03 0.39 0.56
C ALA A 125 -12.21 0.38 2.09
N PHE A 126 -11.58 1.33 2.76
CA PHE A 126 -11.79 1.63 4.16
C PHE A 126 -12.90 2.68 4.31
N LEU A 127 -13.49 2.77 5.50
CA LEU A 127 -14.51 3.77 5.77
C LEU A 127 -13.91 5.19 5.69
N PRO A 128 -14.67 6.19 5.19
CA PRO A 128 -14.22 7.58 5.16
C PRO A 128 -13.83 8.08 6.55
N GLY A 129 -12.68 8.74 6.67
CA GLY A 129 -12.14 9.25 7.94
C GLY A 129 -11.11 8.36 8.62
N GLU A 130 -10.96 7.11 8.19
CA GLU A 130 -9.96 6.14 8.70
C GLU A 130 -8.60 6.23 7.97
N SER A 131 -8.44 7.24 7.11
CA SER A 131 -7.37 7.32 6.09
C SER A 131 -6.01 7.78 6.63
N THR A 132 -5.83 7.90 7.95
CA THR A 132 -4.54 8.20 8.57
C THR A 132 -3.66 6.96 8.79
N GLY A 133 -4.21 5.75 8.62
CA GLY A 133 -3.43 4.51 8.67
C GLY A 133 -2.88 4.10 7.29
N SER A 134 -1.77 3.38 7.29
CA SER A 134 -1.16 2.81 6.07
C SER A 134 -1.45 1.32 5.96
N VAL A 135 -1.51 0.83 4.72
CA VAL A 135 -1.58 -0.61 4.44
C VAL A 135 -0.21 -1.07 3.94
N ALA A 136 0.30 -2.16 4.50
CA ALA A 136 1.56 -2.76 4.10
C ALA A 136 1.34 -4.07 3.35
N LEU A 137 2.21 -4.36 2.40
CA LEU A 137 2.24 -5.62 1.66
C LEU A 137 3.23 -6.57 2.35
N ASP A 138 2.72 -7.57 3.07
CA ASP A 138 3.55 -8.48 3.86
C ASP A 138 4.10 -9.62 3.01
N ARG A 139 3.28 -10.12 2.09
CA ARG A 139 3.62 -11.25 1.22
C ARG A 139 2.81 -11.21 -0.07
N VAL A 140 3.47 -11.54 -1.16
CA VAL A 140 2.84 -11.90 -2.42
C VAL A 140 3.44 -13.21 -2.93
N ILE A 141 2.58 -14.12 -3.33
CA ILE A 141 2.92 -15.26 -4.18
C ILE A 141 2.19 -15.05 -5.50
N MET A 142 2.91 -15.13 -6.60
CA MET A 142 2.31 -15.24 -7.93
C MET A 142 2.50 -16.65 -8.45
N ILE A 143 1.49 -17.16 -9.16
CA ILE A 143 1.46 -18.54 -9.66
C ILE A 143 1.18 -18.48 -11.16
N ASP A 144 1.88 -19.28 -11.96
CA ASP A 144 1.62 -19.41 -13.39
C ASP A 144 0.50 -20.41 -13.72
N ALA A 145 0.11 -20.53 -14.99
CA ALA A 145 -0.94 -21.45 -15.42
C ALA A 145 -0.59 -22.94 -15.24
N SER A 146 0.69 -23.27 -15.00
CA SER A 146 1.14 -24.63 -14.68
C SER A 146 1.19 -24.91 -13.18
N GLY A 147 0.87 -23.92 -12.33
CA GLY A 147 0.87 -24.04 -10.88
C GLY A 147 2.23 -23.77 -10.23
N HIS A 148 3.21 -23.26 -10.97
CA HIS A 148 4.51 -22.89 -10.40
C HIS A 148 4.49 -21.49 -9.81
N GLN A 149 5.14 -21.34 -8.66
CA GLN A 149 5.36 -20.02 -8.07
C GLN A 149 6.39 -19.24 -8.90
N LEU A 150 6.06 -17.97 -9.17
CA LEU A 150 6.94 -17.00 -9.80
C LEU A 150 7.78 -16.29 -8.73
N HIS A 151 9.08 -16.09 -9.00
CA HIS A 151 10.07 -15.48 -8.10
C HIS A 151 10.69 -14.22 -8.69
#